data_AF-A0A072P9Q6-F1
#
_entry.id   AF-A0A072P9Q6-F1
#
_cell.length_a   1.000
_cell.length_b   1.000
_cell.length_c   1.000
_cell.angle_alpha   90.00
_cell.angle_beta   90.00
_cell.angle_gamma   90.00
#
_symmetry.space_group_name_H-M   'P 1'
#
loop_
_entity.id
_entity.type
_entity.pdbx_description
1 polymer ?
#
loop_
_entity_poly.entity_id
_entity_poly.type
_entity_poly.pdbx_seq_one_letter_code
_entity_poly.pdbx_strand_id
1 'polypeptide(L)'
;MAKRDNYTFANQSSIPASLPSISDFFRSWDDPHSANSYLEMFAPHGQLVFGPTPAKGRDAIRALRDGMIHPDKGPVVDLEHTLGKVFVLAGAGGDVNGEGFLEEKSSHELLVNGTIWYLLKNGKRIDADFASYMHFVKQESGEWQVELYIVYLDSLELVTAIKEMMNA
;
A
#
# COMPACT_ATOMS: atom_id res chain seq x y z
N MET A 1 7.82 -4.41 -28.78
CA MET A 1 7.13 -3.46 -27.87
C MET A 1 7.86 -3.48 -26.55
N ALA A 2 8.29 -2.34 -26.01
CA ALA A 2 8.93 -2.31 -24.70
C ALA A 2 7.93 -2.79 -23.63
N LYS A 3 8.37 -3.69 -22.74
CA LYS A 3 7.54 -4.15 -21.61
C LYS A 3 7.24 -2.92 -20.74
N ARG A 4 5.95 -2.63 -20.50
CA ARG A 4 5.53 -1.55 -19.61
C ARG A 4 6.10 -1.83 -18.21
N ASP A 5 6.63 -0.79 -17.55
CA ASP A 5 6.99 -0.88 -16.13
C ASP A 5 5.69 -0.99 -15.30
N ASN A 6 5.59 -2.07 -14.53
CA ASN A 6 4.43 -2.35 -13.68
C ASN A 6 4.27 -1.32 -12.56
N TYR A 7 5.34 -0.59 -12.21
CA TYR A 7 5.36 0.36 -11.10
C TYR A 7 5.25 1.82 -11.53
N THR A 8 4.92 2.09 -12.80
CA THR A 8 4.66 3.45 -13.29
C THR A 8 3.16 3.67 -13.46
N PHE A 9 2.61 4.65 -12.73
CA PHE A 9 1.23 5.06 -12.88
C PHE A 9 0.99 5.69 -14.25
N ALA A 10 -0.18 5.44 -14.83
CA ALA A 10 -0.59 6.03 -16.10
C ALA A 10 -0.65 7.57 -16.05
N ASN A 11 -0.83 8.14 -14.86
CA ASN A 11 -0.78 9.57 -14.59
C ASN A 11 0.22 9.90 -13.47
N GLN A 12 1.43 9.34 -13.55
CA GLN A 12 2.51 9.55 -12.58
C GLN A 12 2.72 11.04 -12.22
N SER A 13 2.62 11.93 -13.20
CA SER A 13 2.79 13.38 -13.01
C SER A 13 1.70 14.04 -12.16
N SER A 14 0.62 13.32 -11.81
CA SER A 14 -0.42 13.80 -10.91
C SER A 14 -0.02 13.69 -9.43
N ILE A 15 1.03 12.93 -9.09
CA ILE A 15 1.49 12.80 -7.70
C ILE A 15 2.19 14.10 -7.28
N PRO A 16 1.83 14.71 -6.13
CA PRO A 16 2.54 15.87 -5.60
C PRO A 16 4.01 15.53 -5.37
N ALA A 17 4.92 16.38 -5.88
CA ALA A 17 6.37 16.16 -5.78
C ALA A 17 6.90 16.17 -4.34
N SER A 18 6.11 16.66 -3.38
CA SER A 18 6.42 16.64 -1.95
C SER A 18 6.25 15.27 -1.31
N LEU A 19 5.45 14.38 -1.90
CA LEU A 19 5.18 13.06 -1.34
C LEU A 19 6.34 12.09 -1.62
N PRO A 20 6.55 11.10 -0.74
CA PRO A 20 7.48 10.01 -1.03
C PRO A 20 7.03 9.22 -2.27
N SER A 21 7.99 8.50 -2.87
CA SER A 21 7.74 7.70 -4.07
C SER A 21 6.79 6.55 -3.79
N ILE A 22 5.52 6.70 -4.20
CA ILE A 22 4.48 5.67 -4.10
C ILE A 22 4.86 4.43 -4.90
N SER A 23 5.52 4.61 -6.05
CA SER A 23 6.01 3.53 -6.90
C SER A 23 7.05 2.67 -6.18
N ASP A 24 7.98 3.28 -5.46
CA ASP A 24 9.01 2.54 -4.72
C ASP A 24 8.44 1.84 -3.49
N PHE A 25 7.39 2.39 -2.87
CA PHE A 25 6.62 1.68 -1.85
C PHE A 25 6.08 0.36 -2.39
N PHE A 26 5.38 0.36 -3.54
CA PHE A 26 4.85 -0.88 -4.12
C PHE A 26 5.97 -1.86 -4.50
N ARG A 27 7.08 -1.39 -5.09
CA ARG A 27 8.25 -2.25 -5.37
C ARG A 27 8.79 -2.91 -4.11
N SER A 28 8.94 -2.16 -3.02
CA SER A 28 9.45 -2.68 -1.76
C SER A 28 8.44 -3.59 -1.04
N TRP A 29 7.15 -3.31 -1.18
CA TRP A 29 6.08 -4.17 -0.66
C TRP A 29 6.04 -5.52 -1.38
N ASP A 30 6.29 -5.53 -2.69
CA ASP A 30 6.18 -6.72 -3.54
C ASP A 30 7.38 -7.64 -3.43
N ASP A 31 8.57 -7.09 -3.14
CA ASP A 31 9.80 -7.85 -3.02
C ASP A 31 9.76 -8.87 -1.86
N PRO A 32 9.69 -10.19 -2.11
CA PRO A 32 9.65 -11.20 -1.05
C PRO A 32 10.92 -11.21 -0.17
N HIS A 33 11.99 -10.53 -0.59
CA HIS A 33 13.25 -10.37 0.12
C HIS A 33 13.47 -8.96 0.67
N SER A 34 12.42 -8.12 0.68
CA SER A 34 12.50 -6.73 1.14
C SER A 34 13.15 -6.61 2.52
N ALA A 35 14.07 -5.65 2.65
CA ALA A 35 14.62 -5.22 3.93
C ALA A 35 13.63 -4.39 4.78
N ASN A 36 12.36 -4.35 4.38
CA ASN A 36 11.26 -3.59 4.99
C ASN A 36 11.30 -2.07 4.77
N SER A 37 11.93 -1.59 3.70
CA SER A 37 11.95 -0.14 3.40
C SER A 37 10.55 0.44 3.14
N TYR A 38 9.56 -0.37 2.74
CA TYR A 38 8.17 0.05 2.63
C TYR A 38 7.59 0.62 3.95
N LEU A 39 8.16 0.25 5.11
CA LEU A 39 7.73 0.77 6.41
C LEU A 39 8.08 2.25 6.61
N GLU A 40 9.06 2.78 5.89
CA GLU A 40 9.49 4.18 5.97
C GLU A 40 8.40 5.13 5.48
N MET A 41 7.52 4.66 4.59
CA MET A 41 6.36 5.42 4.13
C MET A 41 5.33 5.63 5.24
N PHE A 42 5.26 4.77 6.26
CA PHE A 42 4.28 4.87 7.34
C PHE A 42 4.78 5.75 8.49
N ALA A 43 3.88 6.54 9.06
CA ALA A 43 4.13 7.20 10.34
C ALA A 43 4.37 6.15 11.45
N PRO A 44 5.06 6.50 12.56
CA PRO A 44 5.32 5.55 13.65
C PRO A 44 4.07 4.83 14.17
N HIS A 45 2.94 5.53 14.21
CA HIS A 45 1.63 5.02 14.61
C HIS A 45 0.65 4.85 13.43
N GLY A 46 1.17 4.85 12.20
CA GLY A 46 0.39 4.67 10.99
C GLY A 46 -0.32 3.32 10.96
N GLN A 47 -1.44 3.26 10.24
CA GLN A 47 -2.32 2.10 10.23
C GLN A 47 -2.45 1.54 8.82
N LEU A 48 -2.44 0.22 8.71
CA LEU A 48 -2.81 -0.52 7.50
C LEU A 48 -4.10 -1.29 7.76
N VAL A 49 -5.13 -0.98 6.99
CA VAL A 49 -6.41 -1.70 6.95
C VAL A 49 -6.42 -2.61 5.74
N PHE A 50 -6.24 -3.91 5.98
CA PHE A 50 -6.42 -4.97 4.99
C PHE A 50 -7.24 -6.08 5.66
N GLY A 51 -8.56 -6.01 5.51
CA GLY A 51 -9.52 -6.86 6.24
C GLY A 51 -10.11 -6.18 7.49
N PRO A 52 -10.77 -6.95 8.38
CA PRO A 52 -11.60 -6.41 9.46
C PRO A 52 -10.81 -5.79 10.61
N THR A 53 -9.54 -6.16 10.80
CA THR A 53 -8.70 -5.68 11.89
C THR A 53 -7.50 -4.90 11.33
N PRO A 54 -7.33 -3.62 11.68
CA PRO A 54 -6.18 -2.84 11.25
C PRO A 54 -4.88 -3.29 11.94
N ALA A 55 -3.80 -3.35 11.18
CA ALA A 55 -2.43 -3.39 11.71
C ALA A 55 -2.01 -1.96 12.09
N LYS A 56 -1.58 -1.76 13.35
CA LYS A 56 -1.26 -0.43 13.89
C LYS A 56 0.22 -0.33 14.26
N GLY A 57 0.90 0.63 13.67
CA GLY A 57 2.34 0.85 13.81
C GLY A 57 3.18 -0.08 12.94
N ARG A 58 4.43 0.32 12.71
CA ARG A 58 5.35 -0.34 11.77
C ARG A 58 5.58 -1.83 12.08
N ASP A 59 5.67 -2.20 13.36
CA ASP A 59 5.84 -3.61 13.75
C ASP A 59 4.64 -4.49 13.43
N ALA A 60 3.42 -4.00 13.65
CA ALA A 60 2.21 -4.75 13.31
C ALA A 60 2.04 -4.86 11.79
N ILE A 61 2.39 -3.81 11.05
CA ILE A 61 2.37 -3.82 9.58
C ILE A 61 3.37 -4.84 9.04
N ARG A 62 4.59 -4.87 9.58
CA ARG A 62 5.60 -5.88 9.24
C ARG A 62 5.12 -7.29 9.57
N ALA A 63 4.54 -7.49 10.74
CA ALA A 63 4.00 -8.79 11.13
C ALA A 63 2.85 -9.25 10.22
N LEU A 64 1.96 -8.33 9.82
CA LEU A 64 0.91 -8.60 8.84
C LEU A 64 1.50 -9.02 7.49
N ARG A 65 2.50 -8.28 6.99
CA ARG A 65 3.18 -8.61 5.74
C ARG A 65 3.88 -9.96 5.84
N ASP A 66 4.72 -10.19 6.84
CA ASP A 66 5.43 -11.46 7.04
C ASP A 66 4.47 -12.66 7.15
N GLY A 67 3.32 -12.48 7.81
CA GLY A 67 2.32 -13.53 7.98
C GLY A 67 1.55 -13.87 6.70
N MET A 68 1.53 -12.95 5.72
CA MET A 68 0.82 -13.13 4.44
C MET A 68 1.79 -13.44 3.28
N ILE A 69 2.85 -12.65 3.16
CA ILE A 69 3.79 -12.54 2.05
C ILE A 69 5.19 -12.80 2.59
N HIS A 70 5.62 -14.05 2.53
CA HIS A 70 6.97 -14.44 2.92
C HIS A 70 7.24 -15.85 2.39
N PRO A 71 8.41 -16.11 1.77
CA PRO A 71 8.73 -17.44 1.22
C PRO A 71 8.56 -18.56 2.27
N ASP A 72 9.06 -18.31 3.49
CA ASP A 72 8.96 -19.28 4.59
C ASP A 72 7.70 -19.14 5.47
N LYS A 73 7.31 -17.93 5.87
CA LYS A 73 6.30 -17.72 6.94
C LYS A 73 4.86 -17.60 6.45
N GLY A 74 4.66 -17.04 5.25
CA GLY A 74 3.34 -16.69 4.72
C GLY A 74 2.83 -17.71 3.69
N PRO A 75 1.53 -17.70 3.36
CA PRO A 75 0.98 -18.53 2.29
C PRO A 75 1.33 -18.03 0.87
N VAL A 76 1.61 -16.73 0.71
CA VAL A 76 2.03 -16.10 -0.55
C VAL A 76 3.55 -16.07 -0.63
N VAL A 77 4.13 -16.62 -1.69
CA VAL A 77 5.59 -16.67 -1.91
C VAL A 77 6.09 -15.58 -2.83
N ASP A 78 5.22 -15.06 -3.69
CA ASP A 78 5.54 -13.98 -4.63
C ASP A 78 4.25 -13.23 -4.98
N LEU A 79 4.39 -11.96 -5.34
CA LEU A 79 3.30 -11.12 -5.81
C LEU A 79 3.85 -9.95 -6.61
N GLU A 80 3.01 -9.34 -7.42
CA GLU A 80 3.38 -8.10 -8.12
C GLU A 80 2.14 -7.28 -8.43
N HIS A 81 2.19 -6.01 -8.08
CA HIS A 81 1.21 -5.01 -8.51
C HIS A 81 1.51 -4.56 -9.93
N THR A 82 0.45 -4.32 -10.70
CA THR A 82 0.49 -3.49 -11.90
C THR A 82 -0.30 -2.21 -11.62
N LEU A 83 0.42 -1.11 -11.49
CA LEU A 83 -0.13 0.19 -11.11
C LEU A 83 -0.96 0.80 -12.24
N GLY A 84 -2.20 1.17 -11.90
CA GLY A 84 -3.16 1.81 -12.79
C GLY A 84 -3.00 3.33 -12.76
N LYS A 85 -3.89 4.00 -12.04
CA LYS A 85 -3.94 5.46 -11.87
C LYS A 85 -3.87 5.83 -10.39
N VAL A 86 -3.48 7.07 -10.16
CA VAL A 86 -3.49 7.72 -8.85
C VAL A 86 -4.36 8.97 -8.91
N PHE A 87 -5.21 9.18 -7.91
CA PHE A 87 -6.12 10.30 -7.82
C PHE A 87 -5.80 11.04 -6.52
N VAL A 88 -5.38 12.29 -6.64
CA VAL A 88 -5.16 13.18 -5.49
C VAL A 88 -6.48 13.87 -5.19
N LEU A 89 -6.96 13.76 -3.96
CA LEU A 89 -8.23 14.36 -3.56
C LEU A 89 -8.04 15.87 -3.32
N ALA A 90 -8.97 16.67 -3.85
CA ALA A 90 -8.95 18.11 -3.71
C ALA A 90 -9.24 18.54 -2.25
N GLY A 91 -8.54 19.57 -1.77
CA GLY A 91 -8.69 20.10 -0.40
C GLY A 91 -7.67 19.56 0.60
N ALA A 92 -7.09 18.39 0.34
CA ALA A 92 -6.00 17.80 1.11
C ALA A 92 -4.64 18.21 0.50
N GLY A 93 -4.29 19.49 0.50
CA GLY A 93 -3.01 19.91 -0.09
C GLY A 93 -2.69 21.40 -0.08
N GLY A 94 -3.33 22.19 0.77
CA GLY A 94 -2.94 23.57 0.98
C GLY A 94 -1.87 23.68 2.06
N ASP A 95 -0.84 24.50 1.85
CA ASP A 95 -0.28 25.30 2.94
C ASP A 95 -1.40 26.26 3.37
N VAL A 96 -2.24 25.81 4.31
CA VAL A 96 -3.30 26.65 4.86
C VAL A 96 -2.65 27.62 5.84
N ASN A 97 -2.09 28.71 5.33
CA ASN A 97 -1.84 29.89 6.14
C ASN A 97 -3.18 30.63 6.31
N GLY A 98 -3.95 30.29 7.36
CA GLY A 98 -5.07 31.12 7.81
C GLY A 98 -6.41 30.41 8.00
N GLU A 99 -6.87 30.44 9.25
CA GLU A 99 -8.26 30.48 9.72
C GLU A 99 -9.23 29.42 9.15
N GLY A 100 -9.07 28.17 9.60
CA GLY A 100 -10.06 27.10 9.48
C GLY A 100 -10.28 26.38 10.81
N PHE A 101 -11.48 25.85 11.04
CA PHE A 101 -11.91 25.18 12.29
C PHE A 101 -11.26 23.82 12.58
N LEU A 102 -10.32 23.36 11.74
CA LEU A 102 -9.58 22.12 11.91
C LEU A 102 -8.10 22.49 12.06
N GLU A 103 -7.47 22.07 13.16
CA GLU A 103 -6.07 22.35 13.45
C GLU A 103 -5.13 21.99 12.28
N GLU A 104 -4.21 22.92 12.07
CA GLU A 104 -3.03 22.98 11.19
C GLU A 104 -2.26 21.66 11.01
N LYS A 105 -2.77 20.73 10.19
CA LYS A 105 -1.90 19.72 9.57
C LYS A 105 -2.16 19.68 8.07
N SER A 106 -1.16 20.13 7.31
CA SER A 106 -1.11 19.87 5.87
C SER A 106 -1.18 18.35 5.68
N SER A 107 -2.23 17.90 5.01
CA SER A 107 -2.44 16.50 4.65
C SER A 107 -2.46 16.36 3.13
N HIS A 108 -2.24 15.13 2.66
CA HIS A 108 -2.55 14.72 1.29
C HIS A 108 -3.35 13.42 1.34
N GLU A 109 -4.42 13.35 0.57
CA GLU A 109 -5.24 12.15 0.44
C GLU A 109 -5.17 11.65 -1.00
N LEU A 110 -4.88 10.36 -1.16
CA LEU A 110 -4.77 9.72 -2.47
C LEU A 110 -5.65 8.48 -2.54
N LEU A 111 -6.23 8.26 -3.71
CA LEU A 111 -6.76 6.97 -4.14
C LEU A 111 -5.86 6.39 -5.23
N VAL A 112 -5.52 5.12 -5.13
CA VAL A 112 -4.75 4.38 -6.11
C VAL A 112 -5.58 3.21 -6.61
N ASN A 113 -5.46 2.85 -7.89
CA ASN A 113 -5.99 1.59 -8.39
C ASN A 113 -4.97 0.83 -9.24
N GLY A 114 -5.25 -0.44 -9.47
CA GLY A 114 -4.46 -1.31 -10.32
C GLY A 114 -4.91 -2.76 -10.21
N THR A 115 -4.04 -3.65 -10.65
CA THR A 115 -4.20 -5.10 -10.46
C THR A 115 -3.05 -5.64 -9.64
N ILE A 116 -3.23 -6.80 -9.04
CA ILE A 116 -2.19 -7.55 -8.34
C ILE A 116 -2.35 -9.02 -8.68
N TRP A 117 -1.24 -9.72 -8.84
CA TRP A 117 -1.24 -11.18 -8.83
C TRP A 117 -0.49 -11.70 -7.61
N TYR A 118 -0.95 -12.85 -7.10
CA TYR A 118 -0.36 -13.57 -5.98
C TYR A 118 0.02 -14.98 -6.44
N LEU A 119 1.22 -15.43 -6.06
CA LEU A 119 1.64 -16.82 -6.20
C LEU A 119 1.65 -17.48 -4.81
N LEU A 120 0.85 -18.53 -4.65
CA LEU A 120 0.77 -19.29 -3.41
C LEU A 120 1.83 -20.40 -3.37
N LYS A 121 2.16 -20.87 -2.16
CA LYS A 121 3.12 -21.97 -1.94
C LYS A 121 2.82 -23.24 -2.73
N ASN A 122 1.56 -23.54 -3.00
CA ASN A 122 1.14 -24.68 -3.81
C ASN A 122 1.24 -24.44 -5.34
N GLY A 123 1.79 -23.30 -5.76
CA GLY A 123 1.93 -22.91 -7.16
C GLY A 123 0.66 -22.31 -7.79
N LYS A 124 -0.45 -22.22 -7.06
CA LYS A 124 -1.67 -21.56 -7.55
C LYS A 124 -1.43 -20.06 -7.67
N ARG A 125 -1.77 -19.51 -8.83
CA ARG A 125 -1.78 -18.07 -9.10
C ARG A 125 -3.20 -17.53 -8.96
N ILE A 126 -3.34 -16.41 -8.24
CA ILE A 126 -4.59 -15.67 -8.07
C ILE A 126 -4.34 -14.24 -8.57
N ASP A 127 -5.22 -13.74 -9.43
CA ASP A 127 -5.18 -12.35 -9.91
C ASP A 127 -6.37 -11.59 -9.31
N ALA A 128 -6.16 -10.33 -8.93
CA ALA A 128 -7.20 -9.49 -8.34
C ALA A 128 -7.05 -8.02 -8.78
N ASP A 129 -8.17 -7.31 -8.84
CA ASP A 129 -8.18 -5.86 -8.91
C ASP A 129 -8.10 -5.27 -7.50
N PHE A 130 -7.43 -4.13 -7.37
CA PHE A 130 -7.39 -3.39 -6.10
C PHE A 130 -7.64 -1.90 -6.30
N ALA A 131 -8.16 -1.30 -5.24
CA ALA A 131 -8.06 0.12 -4.99
C ALA A 131 -7.51 0.34 -3.59
N SER A 132 -6.87 1.47 -3.36
CA SER A 132 -6.39 1.79 -2.01
C SER A 132 -6.45 3.28 -1.73
N TYR A 133 -6.70 3.61 -0.47
CA TYR A 133 -6.77 4.96 0.05
C TYR A 133 -5.58 5.23 0.96
N MET A 134 -4.87 6.32 0.74
CA MET A 134 -3.72 6.75 1.54
C MET A 134 -3.95 8.15 2.08
N HIS A 135 -3.86 8.32 3.39
CA HIS A 135 -3.82 9.62 4.06
C HIS A 135 -2.42 9.91 4.57
N PHE A 136 -1.75 10.85 3.90
CA PHE A 136 -0.44 11.37 4.26
C PHE A 136 -0.58 12.60 5.14
N VAL A 137 0.29 12.69 6.14
CA VAL A 137 0.47 13.89 6.94
C VAL A 137 1.95 14.25 7.00
N LYS A 138 2.23 15.54 7.14
CA LYS A 138 3.58 16.02 7.39
C LYS A 138 3.96 15.77 8.85
N GLN A 139 5.04 15.03 9.07
CA GLN A 139 5.59 14.80 10.40
C GLN A 139 6.34 16.04 10.91
N GLU A 140 6.65 16.08 12.19
CA GLU A 140 7.48 17.14 12.80
C GLU A 140 8.88 17.26 12.15
N SER A 141 9.41 16.13 11.63
CA SER A 141 10.65 16.11 10.85
C SER A 141 10.54 16.83 9.50
N GLY A 142 9.34 17.16 9.06
CA GLY A 142 9.04 17.73 7.73
C GLY A 142 8.79 16.68 6.65
N GLU A 143 8.99 15.40 6.95
CA GLU A 143 8.73 14.29 6.02
C GLU A 143 7.25 13.97 5.91
N TRP A 144 6.80 13.61 4.70
CA TRP A 144 5.44 13.13 4.47
C TRP A 144 5.35 11.62 4.70
N GLN A 145 4.47 11.20 5.59
CA GLN A 145 4.26 9.80 5.94
C GLN A 145 2.77 9.47 6.05
N VAL A 146 2.42 8.21 5.80
CA VAL A 146 1.05 7.70 5.83
C VAL A 146 0.63 7.41 7.26
N GLU A 147 -0.44 8.07 7.72
CA GLU A 147 -1.13 7.73 8.97
C GLU A 147 -2.19 6.66 8.78
N LEU A 148 -2.81 6.58 7.60
CA LEU A 148 -3.83 5.59 7.29
C LEU A 148 -3.70 5.11 5.84
N TYR A 149 -3.49 3.80 5.67
CA TYR A 149 -3.54 3.10 4.41
C TYR A 149 -4.65 2.06 4.43
N ILE A 150 -5.62 2.16 3.53
CA ILE A 150 -6.73 1.19 3.40
C ILE A 150 -6.63 0.52 2.04
N VAL A 151 -6.70 -0.80 2.03
CA VAL A 151 -6.72 -1.59 0.80
C VAL A 151 -8.12 -2.18 0.60
N TYR A 152 -8.71 -1.86 -0.55
CA TYR A 152 -9.96 -2.42 -1.04
C TYR A 152 -9.63 -3.46 -2.12
N LEU A 153 -9.85 -4.72 -1.79
CA LEU A 153 -9.61 -5.85 -2.67
C LEU A 153 -10.64 -6.93 -2.37
N ASP A 154 -11.22 -7.54 -3.41
CA ASP A 154 -12.02 -8.75 -3.22
C ASP A 154 -11.08 -9.91 -2.89
N SER A 155 -11.00 -10.23 -1.61
CA SER A 155 -10.09 -11.25 -1.09
C SER A 155 -10.70 -12.64 -1.08
N LEU A 156 -11.95 -12.82 -1.55
CA LEU A 156 -12.66 -14.10 -1.43
C LEU A 156 -11.88 -15.24 -2.08
N GLU A 157 -11.45 -15.08 -3.32
CA GLU A 157 -10.71 -16.12 -4.05
C GLU A 157 -9.36 -16.43 -3.38
N LEU A 158 -8.60 -15.39 -3.03
CA LEU A 158 -7.32 -15.51 -2.34
C LEU A 158 -7.46 -16.25 -1.00
N VAL A 159 -8.39 -15.82 -0.15
CA VAL A 159 -8.64 -16.43 1.16
C VAL A 159 -9.12 -17.88 1.02
N THR A 160 -9.95 -18.16 0.02
CA THR A 160 -10.44 -19.53 -0.25
C THR A 160 -9.28 -20.42 -0.65
N ALA A 161 -8.45 -19.98 -1.60
CA ALA A 161 -7.27 -20.71 -2.05
C ALA A 161 -6.27 -20.96 -0.92
N ILE A 162 -6.06 -19.99 -0.03
CA ILE A 162 -5.20 -20.14 1.14
C ILE A 162 -5.77 -21.20 2.10
N LYS A 163 -7.08 -21.16 2.38
CA LYS A 163 -7.74 -22.15 3.24
C LYS A 163 -7.66 -23.56 2.68
N GLU A 164 -7.92 -23.73 1.38
CA GLU A 164 -7.80 -25.02 0.69
C GLU A 164 -6.37 -25.57 0.81
N MET A 165 -5.37 -24.73 0.58
CA MET A 165 -3.96 -25.09 0.69
C MET A 165 -3.56 -25.49 2.12
N MET A 166 -4.07 -24.81 3.14
CA MET A 166 -3.74 -25.09 4.55
C MET A 166 -4.42 -26.35 5.09
N ASN A 167 -5.48 -26.83 4.43
CA ASN A 167 -6.24 -28.02 4.83
C ASN A 167 -5.90 -29.27 4.00
N ALA A 168 -5.03 -29.14 3.00
CA ALA A 168 -4.54 -30.23 2.15
C ALA A 168 -3.28 -30.87 2.73
#